data_AF-A0A1G1T1J6-F1
#
_entry.id   AF-A0A1G1T1J6-F1
#
_cell.length_a   1.000
_cell.length_b   1.000
_cell.length_c   1.000
_cell.angle_alpha   90.00
_cell.angle_beta   90.00
_cell.angle_gamma   90.00
#
_symmetry.space_group_name_H-M   'P 1'
#
loop_
_entity.id
_entity.type
_entity.pdbx_description
1 polymer ?
#
loop_
_entity_poly.entity_id
_entity_poly.type
_entity_poly.pdbx_seq_one_letter_code
_entity_poly.pdbx_strand_id
1 'polypeptide(L)' 'MLIKALKLLQAHGIVTRRPYPTVPPTVEYSLTECGRSLELVIDAIQAWGVQNRAALAAR' A
#
# COMPACT_ATOMS: atom_id res chain seq x y z
N MET A 1 7.85 -9.22 -6.41
CA MET A 1 9.09 -8.69 -5.78
C MET A 1 8.75 -7.42 -4.99
N LEU A 2 8.59 -7.53 -3.67
CA LEU A 2 8.18 -6.42 -2.77
C LEU A 2 9.08 -5.18 -2.89
N ILE A 3 10.40 -5.38 -3.00
CA ILE A 3 11.38 -4.28 -3.11
C ILE A 3 11.10 -3.39 -4.32
N LYS A 4 10.70 -3.97 -5.46
CA LYS A 4 10.40 -3.18 -6.67
C LYS A 4 9.17 -2.30 -6.47
N ALA A 5 8.14 -2.84 -5.83
CA ALA A 5 6.92 -2.09 -5.51
C ALA A 5 7.19 -0.94 -4.53
N LEU A 6 7.93 -1.19 -3.45
CA LEU A 6 8.26 -0.13 -2.48
C LEU A 6 9.09 0.99 -3.10
N LYS A 7 10.05 0.66 -3.98
CA LYS A 7 10.83 1.68 -4.71
C LYS A 7 9.94 2.54 -5.62
N LEU A 8 8.98 1.92 -6.31
CA LEU A 8 8.04 2.63 -7.16
C LEU A 8 7.13 3.56 -6.35
N LEU A 9 6.54 3.05 -5.26
CA LEU A 9 5.68 3.85 -4.38
C LEU A 9 6.45 5.00 -3.70
N GLN A 10 7.72 4.79 -3.36
CA GLN A 10 8.58 5.85 -2.87
C GLN A 10 8.86 6.90 -3.95
N ALA A 11 9.16 6.48 -5.18
CA ALA A 11 9.39 7.40 -6.31
C ALA A 11 8.15 8.24 -6.66
N HIS A 12 6.95 7.71 -6.45
CA HIS A 12 5.70 8.45 -6.62
C HIS A 12 5.26 9.25 -5.39
N GLY A 13 6.05 9.28 -4.32
CA GLY A 13 5.71 10.05 -3.11
C GLY A 13 4.53 9.48 -2.32
N ILE A 14 4.20 8.20 -2.50
CA ILE A 14 3.12 7.50 -1.76
C ILE A 14 3.66 6.93 -0.43
N VAL A 15 4.93 6.51 -0.42
CA VAL A 15 5.58 5.91 0.75
C VAL A 15 6.87 6.64 1.07
N THR A 16 7.13 6.89 2.35
CA THR A 16 8.43 7.32 2.86
C THR A 16 9.23 6.13 3.36
N ARG A 17 10.56 6.25 3.28
CA ARG A 17 11.50 5.24 3.79
C ARG A 17 12.40 5.90 4.83
N ARG A 18 12.39 5.39 6.05
CA ARG A 18 13.22 5.91 7.15
C ARG A 18 14.16 4.83 7.69
N PRO A 19 15.48 4.97 7.50
CA PRO A 19 16.45 4.09 8.17
C PRO A 19 16.59 4.48 9.64
N TYR A 20 16.74 3.50 10.51
CA TYR A 20 17.04 3.69 11.92
C TYR A 20 18.34 2.98 12.31
N PRO A 21 19.24 3.65 13.05
CA PRO A 21 20.48 3.07 13.54
C PRO A 21 20.22 2.21 14.80
N THR A 22 19.38 1.19 14.67
CA THR A 22 19.11 0.20 15.72
C THR A 22 20.14 -0.93 15.69
N VAL A 23 20.16 -1.77 16.72
CA VAL A 23 20.90 -3.04 16.71
C VAL A 23 19.87 -4.17 16.83
N PRO A 24 19.60 -4.93 15.73
CA PRO A 24 20.13 -4.79 14.37
C PRO A 24 19.59 -3.56 13.62
N PRO A 25 20.26 -3.07 12.56
CA PRO A 25 19.77 -1.92 11.78
C PRO A 25 18.41 -2.21 11.14
N THR A 26 17.49 -1.24 11.22
CA THR A 26 16.12 -1.38 10.71
C THR A 26 15.76 -0.28 9.73
N VAL A 27 14.75 -0.55 8.90
CA VAL A 27 14.19 0.40 7.96
C VAL A 27 12.68 0.30 8.06
N GLU A 28 12.03 1.43 8.32
CA GLU A 28 10.57 1.51 8.30
C GLU A 28 10.11 2.18 7.01
N TYR A 29 8.96 1.72 6.53
CA TYR A 29 8.21 2.32 5.44
C TYR A 29 6.87 2.81 5.98
N SER A 30 6.46 4.00 5.59
CA SER A 30 5.20 4.59 6.05
C SER A 30 4.51 5.33 4.91
N LEU A 31 3.17 5.40 4.93
CA LEU A 31 2.45 6.20 3.96
C LEU A 31 2.72 7.69 4.19
N THR A 32 2.90 8.43 3.09
CA THR A 32 2.80 9.90 3.10
C THR A 32 1.35 10.32 3.32
N GLU A 33 1.11 11.62 3.47
CA GLU A 33 -0.24 12.16 3.46
C GLU A 33 -0.98 11.85 2.13
N CYS A 34 -0.29 12.01 1.00
CA CYS A 34 -0.79 11.60 -0.31
C CYS A 34 -1.07 10.08 -0.37
N GLY A 35 -0.20 9.25 0.20
CA GLY A 35 -0.43 7.82 0.25
C GLY A 35 -1.62 7.42 1.12
N ARG A 36 -1.88 8.14 2.22
CA ARG A 36 -3.06 7.95 3.06
C ARG A 36 -4.36 8.30 2.32
N SER A 37 -4.36 9.31 1.45
CA SER A 37 -5.58 9.64 0.69
C SER A 37 -6.04 8.53 -0.27
N LEU A 38 -5.17 7.56 -0.59
CA LEU A 38 -5.54 6.39 -1.39
C LEU A 38 -6.42 5.39 -0.62
N GLU A 39 -6.47 5.46 0.70
CA GLU A 39 -7.29 4.57 1.54
C GLU A 39 -8.75 4.54 1.06
N LEU A 40 -9.34 5.71 0.79
CA LEU A 40 -10.70 5.84 0.27
C LEU A 40 -10.92 5.09 -1.06
N VAL A 41 -9.91 5.09 -1.94
CA VAL A 41 -9.98 4.41 -3.24
C VAL A 41 -9.88 2.89 -3.04
N ILE A 42 -8.96 2.45 -2.19
CA ILE A 42 -8.78 1.03 -1.86
C ILE A 42 -10.05 0.47 -1.21
N ASP A 43 -10.64 1.23 -0.28
CA ASP A 43 -11.90 0.86 0.38
C ASP A 43 -13.06 0.74 -0.60
N ALA A 44 -13.16 1.66 -1.57
CA ALA A 44 -14.18 1.60 -2.61
C ALA A 44 -14.02 0.35 -3.50
N ILE A 45 -12.78 0.00 -3.87
CA ILE A 45 -12.48 -1.21 -4.63
C ILE A 45 -12.84 -2.46 -3.80
N GLN A 46 -12.50 -2.48 -2.52
CA GLN A 46 -12.85 -3.57 -1.62
C GLN A 46 -14.37 -3.72 -1.50
N ALA A 47 -15.09 -2.62 -1.27
CA ALA A 47 -16.55 -2.62 -1.13
C ALA A 47 -17.22 -3.18 -2.39
N TRP A 48 -16.80 -2.73 -3.57
CA TRP A 48 -17.28 -3.27 -4.83
C TRP A 48 -16.99 -4.77 -4.96
N GLY A 49 -15.78 -5.20 -4.61
CA GLY A 49 -15.38 -6.61 -4.66
C GLY A 49 -16.22 -7.51 -3.73
N VAL A 50 -16.56 -7.01 -2.54
CA VAL A 50 -17.44 -7.71 -1.60
C VAL A 50 -18.86 -7.81 -2.16
N GLN A 51 -19.41 -6.72 -2.70
CA GLN A 51 -20.75 -6.69 -3.29
C GLN A 51 -20.88 -7.66 -4.47
N ASN A 52 -19.83 -7.80 -5.28
CA ASN A 52 -19.85 -8.61 -6.50
C ASN A 52 -19.25 -10.01 -6.32
N ARG A 53 -18.90 -10.39 -5.09
CA ARG A 53 -18.21 -11.67 -4.82
C ARG A 53 -18.96 -12.88 -5.37
N ALA A 54 -20.29 -12.92 -5.22
CA ALA A 54 -21.10 -14.02 -5.72
C ALA A 54 -21.10 -14.13 -7.25
N ALA A 55 -21.18 -12.98 -7.94
CA ALA A 55 -21.13 -12.92 -9.41
C ALA A 55 -19.74 -13.32 -9.95
N LEU A 56 -18.67 -13.04 -9.19
CA LEU A 56 -17.31 -13.41 -9.54
C LEU A 56 -16.99 -14.89 -9.26
N ALA A 57 -17.62 -15.50 -8.25
CA ALA A 57 -17.40 -16.90 -7.87
C ALA A 57 -18.14 -17.90 -8.76
N ALA A 58 -19.16 -17.46 -9.51
CA ALA A 58 -19.94 -18.29 -10.43
C ALA A 58 -19.31 -18.44 -11.83
N ARG A 59 -18.02 -18.11 -11.97
CA ARG A 59 -17.25 -18.19 -13.22
C ARG A 59 -16.13 -19.21 -13.12
#